data_AF-V6TG55-F1
#
_entry.id   AF-V6TG55-F1
#
_cell.length_a   1.000
_cell.length_b   1.000
_cell.length_c   1.000
_cell.angle_alpha   90.00
_cell.angle_beta   90.00
_cell.angle_gamma   90.00
#
_symmetry.space_group_name_H-M   'P 1'
#
loop_
_entity.id
_entity.type
_entity.pdbx_description
1 polymer ?
#
loop_
_entity_poly.entity_id
_entity_poly.type
_entity_poly.pdbx_seq_one_letter_code
_entity_poly.pdbx_strand_id
1 'polypeptide(L)' 'VDYWIARNSRGEEWGENGYFKIIRGSNECGIESHSQGFYFIASK' A
#
# COMPACT_ATOMS: atom_id res chain seq x y z
N VAL A 1 -5.15 -16.96 -2.60
CA VAL A 1 -4.60 -15.93 -3.50
C VAL A 1 -3.91 -14.91 -2.63
N ASP A 2 -2.65 -14.63 -2.93
CA ASP A 2 -1.82 -13.72 -2.14
C ASP A 2 -2.17 -12.26 -2.45
N TYR A 3 -2.11 -11.39 -1.43
CA TYR A 3 -2.45 -9.98 -1.58
C TYR A 3 -1.54 -9.06 -0.75
N TRP A 4 -1.46 -7.80 -1.19
CA TRP A 4 -1.01 -6.67 -0.40
C TRP A 4 -2.21 -5.99 0.26
N ILE A 5 -2.00 -5.42 1.45
CA ILE A 5 -2.93 -4.48 2.07
C ILE A 5 -2.37 -3.08 1.82
N ALA A 6 -3.14 -2.23 1.15
CA ALA A 6 -2.73 -0.87 0.83
C ALA A 6 -3.71 0.14 1.45
N ARG A 7 -3.17 1.19 2.07
CA ARG A 7 -3.95 2.34 2.54
C ARG A 7 -4.15 3.30 1.37
N ASN A 8 -5.37 3.76 1.15
CA ASN A 8 -5.65 4.79 0.18
C ASN A 8 -5.61 6.20 0.81
N SER A 9 -5.93 7.22 0.03
CA SER A 9 -6.00 8.62 0.46
C SER A 9 -7.43 9.20 0.44
N ARG A 10 -8.48 8.36 0.50
CA ARG A 10 -9.89 8.79 0.36
C ARG A 10 -10.69 8.65 1.67
N GLY A 11 -10.05 8.89 2.81
CA GLY A 11 -10.71 8.79 4.12
C GLY A 11 -10.97 7.35 4.56
N GLU A 12 -11.46 7.20 5.80
CA GLU A 12 -11.75 5.90 6.40
C GLU A 12 -13.11 5.34 5.92
N GLU A 13 -14.00 6.21 5.44
CA GLU A 13 -15.31 5.86 4.89
C GLU A 13 -15.24 5.07 3.57
N TRP A 14 -14.08 5.09 2.89
CA TRP A 14 -13.89 4.36 1.65
C TRP A 14 -13.34 2.95 1.91
N GLY A 15 -13.88 1.96 1.22
CA GLY A 15 -13.35 0.59 1.24
C GLY A 15 -13.43 -0.07 2.62
N GLU A 16 -12.37 -0.78 3.01
CA GLU A 16 -12.25 -1.41 4.33
C GLU A 16 -11.49 -0.45 5.27
N ASN A 17 -12.18 0.53 5.87
CA ASN A 17 -11.58 1.55 6.76
C ASN A 17 -10.44 2.37 6.11
N GLY A 18 -10.58 2.73 4.83
CA GLY A 18 -9.55 3.42 4.05
C GLY A 18 -8.51 2.50 3.40
N TYR A 19 -8.69 1.17 3.48
CA TYR A 19 -7.79 0.19 2.89
C TYR A 19 -8.46 -0.63 1.78
N PHE A 20 -7.62 -1.26 0.96
CA PHE A 20 -8.03 -2.26 -0.02
C PHE A 20 -6.98 -3.36 -0.15
N LYS A 21 -7.39 -4.49 -0.75
CA LYS A 21 -6.52 -5.61 -1.12
C LYS A 21 -6.24 -5.57 -2.62
N ILE A 22 -5.01 -5.87 -3.02
CA ILE A 22 -4.59 -6.00 -4.42
C ILE A 22 -3.71 -7.25 -4.58
N ILE A 23 -3.81 -7.91 -5.74
CA ILE A 23 -3.10 -9.16 -6.02
C ILE A 23 -1.59 -8.94 -5.87
N ARG A 24 -0.95 -9.83 -5.10
CA ARG A 24 0.50 -9.82 -4.88
C ARG A 24 1.18 -10.86 -5.74
N GLY A 25 2.36 -10.51 -6.26
CA GLY A 25 3.22 -11.41 -7.03
C GLY A 25 2.96 -11.45 -8.53
N SER A 26 2.04 -10.63 -9.04
CA SER A 26 1.73 -10.50 -10.47
C SER A 26 2.04 -9.13 -11.05
N ASN A 27 2.66 -8.22 -10.27
CA ASN A 27 2.79 -6.80 -10.63
C ASN A 27 1.45 -6.18 -11.07
N GLU A 28 0.37 -6.54 -10.35
CA GLU A 28 -0.99 -6.09 -10.65
C GLU A 28 -1.05 -4.57 -10.75
N CYS A 29 -1.58 -4.05 -11.88
CA CYS A 29 -1.62 -2.62 -12.18
C CYS A 29 -0.26 -1.87 -12.04
N GLY A 30 0.86 -2.60 -12.13
CA GLY A 30 2.21 -2.03 -11.98
C GLY A 30 2.61 -1.72 -10.53
N ILE A 31 1.85 -2.16 -9.52
CA ILE A 31 2.07 -1.78 -8.12
C ILE A 31 3.43 -2.21 -7.56
N GLU A 32 4.05 -3.24 -8.14
CA GLU A 32 5.34 -3.79 -7.70
C GLU A 32 6.52 -3.20 -8.49
N SER A 33 6.25 -2.28 -9.43
CA SER A 33 7.27 -1.74 -10.33
C SER A 33 8.12 -0.63 -9.70
N HIS A 34 7.56 0.12 -8.74
CA HIS A 34 8.24 1.25 -8.12
C HIS A 34 7.90 1.36 -6.62
N SER A 35 8.88 1.09 -5.77
CA SER A 35 8.78 1.27 -4.31
C SER A 35 9.82 2.28 -3.84
N GLN A 36 9.41 3.26 -3.05
CA GLN A 36 10.30 4.23 -2.41
C GLN A 36 10.20 4.09 -0.88
N GLY A 37 11.34 4.12 -0.21
CA GLY A 37 11.44 4.07 1.25
C GLY A 37 12.43 5.11 1.74
N PHE A 38 12.13 5.71 2.90
CA PHE A 38 13.00 6.68 3.56
C PHE A 38 13.39 6.14 4.95
N TYR A 39 14.64 6.33 5.33
CA TYR A 39 15.11 6.04 6.68
C TYR A 39 15.17 7.34 7.48
N PHE A 40 14.36 7.45 8.52
CA PHE A 40 14.38 8.60 9.43
C PHE A 40 15.30 8.29 10.61
N ILE A 41 16.31 9.14 10.82
CA ILE A 41 17.05 9.15 12.08
C ILE A 41 16.27 10.06 13.02
N ALA A 42 15.63 9.48 14.03
CA ALA A 42 15.04 10.26 15.11
C ALA A 42 16.18 10.91 15.91
N SER A 43 16.35 12.23 15.74
CA SER A 43 17.14 13.02 16.69
C SER A 43 16.34 13.13 17.99
N LYS A 44 16.98 12.77 19.10
CA LYS A 44 16.45 12.90 20.45
C LYS A 44 16.03 14.34 20.77
#